data_AF-A0A957YXX7-F1
#
_entry.id   AF-A0A957YXX7-F1
#
_cell.length_a   1.000
_cell.length_b   1.000
_cell.length_c   1.000
_cell.angle_alpha   90.00
_cell.angle_beta   90.00
_cell.angle_gamma   90.00
#
_symmetry.space_group_name_H-M   'P 1'
#
loop_
_entity.id
_entity.type
_entity.pdbx_description
1 polymer ?
#
loop_
_entity_poly.entity_id
_entity_poly.type
_entity_poly.pdbx_seq_one_letter_code
_entity_poly.pdbx_strand_id
1 'polypeptide(L)'
;MNYQKVLTAILVGCVAMLLGGCVLLGSPRSMAQVPAPELYCLFDSDCTVTPQDLADDFALPGTQGRGFIQSRTLPVGEDATAAAGLYAYLYRVDMQDAQAVAAQACINTVSLDVGPLVAFDYDGNGALEDAFVITRGGVGSVQPAALDQDEQTLIITFAPALCSRANNRGGESSYFIGFTSAFA
;
A
#
# COMPACT_ATOMS: atom_id res chain seq x y z
N MET A 1 39.93 22.53 18.39
CA MET A 1 39.44 22.44 16.99
C MET A 1 38.01 21.91 17.09
N ASN A 2 36.94 22.67 17.21
CA ASN A 2 36.35 23.78 16.42
C ASN A 2 35.96 23.40 14.98
N TYR A 3 34.64 23.22 14.75
CA TYR A 3 33.78 23.66 13.62
C TYR A 3 32.34 23.22 13.98
N GLN A 4 31.44 24.01 14.60
CA GLN A 4 30.63 25.16 14.15
C GLN A 4 29.65 24.90 12.96
N LYS A 5 28.34 25.03 13.29
CA LYS A 5 27.15 25.41 12.46
C LYS A 5 26.59 24.29 11.55
N VAL A 6 25.28 24.01 11.51
CA VAL A 6 24.16 24.95 11.29
C VAL A 6 22.89 24.49 12.02
N LEU A 7 22.35 25.36 12.89
CA LEU A 7 20.92 25.40 13.19
C LEU A 7 20.21 25.94 11.94
N THR A 8 19.35 25.15 11.31
CA THR A 8 18.29 25.71 10.46
C THR A 8 17.00 25.60 11.24
N ALA A 9 16.60 26.75 11.78
CA ALA A 9 15.37 26.93 12.51
C ALA A 9 14.16 26.70 11.59
N ILE A 10 13.27 25.88 12.12
CA ILE A 10 11.90 25.61 11.68
C ILE A 10 11.17 26.93 11.37
N LEU A 11 10.74 27.12 10.13
CA LEU A 11 9.69 28.07 9.78
C LEU A 11 8.37 27.29 9.67
N VAL A 12 7.80 26.99 10.83
CA VAL A 12 6.39 26.63 10.98
C VAL A 12 5.60 27.90 10.69
N GLY A 13 5.14 28.02 9.44
CA GLY A 13 4.10 28.95 9.06
C GLY A 13 2.73 28.36 9.41
N CYS A 14 2.45 28.14 10.69
CA CYS A 14 1.09 27.92 11.17
C CYS A 14 0.56 29.27 11.66
N VAL A 15 0.06 30.09 10.72
CA VAL A 15 -0.57 31.36 11.05
C VAL A 15 -1.98 31.09 11.61
N ALA A 16 -2.04 31.11 12.94
CA ALA A 16 -3.14 31.39 13.86
C ALA A 16 -4.62 31.16 13.42
N MET A 17 -5.16 30.06 13.97
CA MET A 17 -6.38 29.97 14.81
C MET A 17 -7.72 30.49 14.30
N LEU A 18 -8.59 29.53 13.95
CA LEU A 18 -9.97 29.38 14.46
C LEU A 18 -10.37 27.89 14.30
N LEU A 19 -10.19 27.08 15.36
CA LEU A 19 -10.75 25.72 15.60
C LEU A 19 -10.69 24.63 14.49
N GLY A 20 -9.93 24.81 13.42
CA GLY A 20 -9.62 23.74 12.46
C GLY A 20 -8.31 23.06 12.83
N GLY A 21 -8.35 21.81 13.29
CA GLY A 21 -7.14 21.01 13.44
C GLY A 21 -6.35 21.00 12.13
N CYS A 22 -5.04 21.24 12.21
CA CYS A 22 -4.15 20.94 11.10
C CYS A 22 -4.14 19.41 10.98
N VAL A 23 -4.86 18.89 9.99
CA VAL A 23 -4.70 17.48 9.63
C VAL A 23 -3.28 17.36 9.10
N LEU A 24 -2.40 16.72 9.86
CA LEU A 24 -1.13 16.23 9.35
C LEU A 24 -1.50 15.21 8.28
N LEU A 25 -1.40 15.62 7.02
CA LEU A 25 -1.45 14.70 5.90
C LEU A 25 -0.07 14.04 5.85
N GLY A 26 -0.04 12.71 5.70
CA GLY A 26 1.20 11.98 5.51
C GLY A 26 2.00 12.53 4.32
N SER A 27 3.29 12.22 4.25
CA SER A 27 4.12 12.59 3.11
C SER A 27 3.79 11.71 1.90
N PRO A 28 3.58 12.29 0.70
CA PRO A 28 3.23 11.51 -0.48
C PRO A 28 4.35 10.55 -0.85
N ARG A 29 3.95 9.38 -1.33
CA ARG A 29 4.83 8.28 -1.74
C ARG A 29 4.68 7.98 -3.23
N SER A 30 5.80 7.78 -3.91
CA SER A 30 5.78 7.37 -5.32
C SER A 30 5.36 5.90 -5.46
N MET A 31 4.74 5.56 -6.58
CA MET A 31 4.21 4.22 -6.81
C MET A 31 4.40 3.81 -8.27
N ALA A 32 5.09 2.69 -8.48
CA ALA A 32 5.23 2.05 -9.79
C ALA A 32 4.06 1.11 -10.09
N GLN A 33 3.80 0.86 -11.38
CA GLN A 33 2.92 -0.23 -11.81
C GLN A 33 3.78 -1.38 -12.32
N VAL A 34 3.63 -2.56 -11.72
CA VAL A 34 4.49 -3.71 -12.02
C VAL A 34 3.67 -4.97 -12.32
N PRO A 35 4.01 -5.74 -13.36
CA PRO A 35 3.47 -7.08 -13.54
C PRO A 35 4.00 -8.05 -12.46
N ALA A 36 3.13 -8.92 -11.93
CA ALA A 36 3.54 -9.86 -10.87
C ALA A 36 4.78 -10.71 -11.21
N PRO A 37 4.92 -11.27 -12.44
CA PRO A 37 6.11 -12.06 -12.78
C PRO A 37 7.41 -11.24 -12.76
N GLU A 38 7.34 -9.98 -13.20
CA GLU A 38 8.52 -9.09 -13.23
C GLU A 38 8.95 -8.71 -11.82
N LEU A 39 7.98 -8.45 -10.92
CA LEU A 39 8.26 -8.25 -9.51
C LEU A 39 8.99 -9.47 -8.90
N TYR A 40 8.56 -10.69 -9.19
CA TYR A 40 9.16 -11.89 -8.61
C TYR A 40 10.62 -12.09 -9.05
N CYS A 41 10.96 -11.74 -10.29
CA CYS A 41 12.35 -11.75 -10.78
C CYS A 41 13.27 -10.76 -10.04
N LEU A 42 12.74 -9.77 -9.31
CA LEU A 42 13.55 -8.85 -8.51
C LEU A 42 14.05 -9.52 -7.23
N PHE A 43 13.31 -10.52 -6.72
CA PHE A 43 13.58 -11.20 -5.44
C PHE A 43 14.18 -12.59 -5.61
N ASP A 44 13.92 -13.25 -6.73
CA ASP A 44 14.27 -14.64 -6.94
C ASP A 44 14.94 -14.83 -8.31
N SER A 45 16.07 -15.54 -8.32
CA SER A 45 16.89 -15.71 -9.52
C SER A 45 16.23 -16.57 -10.62
N ASP A 46 15.27 -17.42 -10.27
CA ASP A 46 14.46 -18.18 -11.23
C ASP A 46 13.05 -17.58 -11.45
N CYS A 47 12.77 -16.44 -10.79
CA CYS A 47 11.51 -15.72 -10.77
C CYS A 47 10.33 -16.48 -10.12
N THR A 48 10.59 -17.49 -9.30
CA THR A 48 9.56 -18.33 -8.68
C THR A 48 9.51 -18.14 -7.16
N VAL A 49 8.68 -17.21 -6.72
CA VAL A 49 8.44 -17.04 -5.28
C VAL A 49 7.26 -17.89 -4.80
N THR A 50 7.39 -18.47 -3.60
CA THR A 50 6.26 -19.03 -2.86
C THR A 50 5.82 -18.04 -1.78
N PRO A 51 4.76 -17.26 -2.00
CA PRO A 51 4.33 -16.25 -1.02
C PRO A 51 3.71 -16.89 0.23
N GLN A 52 3.86 -16.22 1.36
CA GLN A 52 3.07 -16.48 2.55
C GLN A 52 1.89 -15.50 2.62
N ASP A 53 0.67 -16.02 2.61
CA ASP A 53 -0.55 -15.22 2.67
C ASP A 53 -1.20 -15.33 4.06
N LEU A 54 -1.63 -14.20 4.60
CA LEU A 54 -2.53 -14.10 5.76
C LEU A 54 -3.76 -13.28 5.35
N ALA A 55 -4.89 -13.54 5.98
CA ALA A 55 -6.08 -12.74 5.77
C ALA A 55 -6.85 -12.60 7.08
N ASP A 56 -7.52 -11.46 7.25
CA ASP A 56 -8.48 -11.24 8.32
C ASP A 56 -9.74 -10.56 7.79
N ASP A 57 -10.87 -10.93 8.37
CA ASP A 57 -12.18 -10.48 7.94
C ASP A 57 -12.58 -9.18 8.64
N PHE A 58 -13.29 -8.30 7.94
CA PHE A 58 -13.94 -7.15 8.53
C PHE A 58 -15.40 -7.03 8.11
N ALA A 59 -16.21 -6.44 8.99
CA ALA A 59 -17.58 -6.07 8.68
C ALA A 59 -17.63 -4.61 8.25
N LEU A 60 -18.26 -4.35 7.10
CA LEU A 60 -18.50 -2.99 6.62
C LEU A 60 -19.92 -2.54 7.03
N PRO A 61 -20.08 -1.38 7.69
CA PRO A 61 -21.40 -0.86 8.02
C PRO A 61 -22.28 -0.72 6.78
N GLY A 62 -23.54 -1.17 6.88
CA GLY A 62 -24.49 -1.12 5.76
C GLY A 62 -24.39 -2.28 4.77
N THR A 63 -23.53 -3.29 5.02
CA THR A 63 -23.45 -4.50 4.22
C THR A 63 -23.84 -5.77 4.98
N GLN A 64 -24.26 -6.80 4.23
CA GLN A 64 -24.24 -8.20 4.66
C GLN A 64 -22.98 -8.89 4.13
N GLY A 65 -22.59 -9.99 4.75
CA GLY A 65 -21.33 -10.66 4.43
C GLY A 65 -20.13 -9.95 5.05
N ARG A 66 -18.94 -10.24 4.54
CA ARG A 66 -17.66 -9.73 5.07
C ARG A 66 -16.75 -9.34 3.91
N GLY A 67 -15.95 -8.30 4.12
CA GLY A 67 -14.73 -8.09 3.35
C GLY A 67 -13.55 -8.72 4.08
N PHE A 68 -12.41 -8.81 3.42
CA PHE A 68 -11.16 -9.18 4.09
C PHE A 68 -10.00 -8.31 3.62
N ILE A 69 -9.02 -8.14 4.50
CA ILE A 69 -7.70 -7.64 4.14
C ILE A 69 -6.78 -8.85 4.06
N GLN A 70 -6.10 -9.00 2.94
CA GLN A 70 -5.05 -10.00 2.76
C GLN A 70 -3.69 -9.30 2.80
N SER A 71 -2.79 -9.83 3.61
CA SER A 71 -1.37 -9.57 3.48
C SER A 71 -0.68 -10.75 2.80
N ARG A 72 0.35 -10.43 2.04
CA ARG A 72 1.21 -11.37 1.34
C ARG A 72 2.64 -10.94 1.57
N THR A 73 3.46 -11.87 2.06
CA THR A 73 4.90 -11.65 2.23
C THR A 73 5.65 -12.56 1.27
N LEU A 74 6.58 -11.99 0.50
CA LEU A 74 7.49 -12.78 -0.31
C LEU A 74 8.67 -13.27 0.56
N PRO A 75 9.34 -14.37 0.18
CA PRO A 75 10.65 -14.69 0.75
C PRO A 75 11.59 -13.48 0.66
N VAL A 76 12.55 -13.40 1.58
CA VAL A 76 13.62 -12.39 1.50
C VAL A 76 14.34 -12.54 0.16
N GLY A 77 14.66 -11.41 -0.49
CA GLY A 77 15.33 -11.43 -1.78
C GLY A 77 16.66 -12.18 -1.71
N GLU A 78 16.87 -13.08 -2.67
CA GLU A 78 18.05 -13.93 -2.73
C GLU A 78 19.32 -13.12 -3.00
N ASP A 79 20.47 -13.66 -2.59
CA ASP A 79 21.76 -13.09 -2.95
C ASP A 79 21.91 -12.94 -4.47
N ALA A 80 22.55 -11.85 -4.89
CA ALA A 80 22.76 -11.47 -6.29
C ALA A 80 21.50 -11.11 -7.11
N THR A 81 20.31 -11.08 -6.49
CA THR A 81 19.12 -10.44 -7.07
C THR A 81 19.11 -8.94 -6.82
N ALA A 82 18.24 -8.20 -7.52
CA ALA A 82 18.13 -6.76 -7.32
C ALA A 82 17.65 -6.41 -5.91
N ALA A 83 16.74 -7.23 -5.34
CA ALA A 83 16.16 -7.02 -4.02
C ALA A 83 16.84 -7.82 -2.90
N ALA A 84 18.11 -8.21 -3.09
CA ALA A 84 18.87 -9.01 -2.13
C ALA A 84 18.76 -8.46 -0.69
N GLY A 85 18.30 -9.31 0.24
CA GLY A 85 18.14 -8.96 1.65
C GLY A 85 16.92 -8.09 1.99
N LEU A 86 16.08 -7.73 1.02
CA LEU A 86 14.83 -7.00 1.25
C LEU A 86 13.64 -7.95 1.37
N TYR A 87 12.65 -7.54 2.15
CA TYR A 87 11.34 -8.18 2.27
C TYR A 87 10.33 -7.39 1.45
N ALA A 88 9.44 -8.08 0.73
CA ALA A 88 8.29 -7.46 0.10
C ALA A 88 7.00 -7.82 0.84
N TYR A 89 6.23 -6.78 1.17
CA TYR A 89 4.89 -6.90 1.73
C TYR A 89 3.89 -6.37 0.74
N LEU A 90 2.83 -7.14 0.50
CA LEU A 90 1.77 -6.84 -0.42
C LEU A 90 0.44 -6.92 0.32
N TYR A 91 -0.44 -5.96 0.09
CA TYR A 91 -1.75 -5.86 0.73
C TYR A 91 -2.83 -5.77 -0.32
N ARG A 92 -3.96 -6.41 -0.05
CA ARG A 92 -5.16 -6.36 -0.87
C ARG A 92 -6.39 -6.26 0.01
N VAL A 93 -7.32 -5.39 -0.38
CA VAL A 93 -8.64 -5.32 0.25
C VAL A 93 -9.65 -5.92 -0.70
N ASP A 94 -10.41 -6.89 -0.22
CA ASP A 94 -11.43 -7.59 -1.00
C ASP A 94 -12.78 -7.43 -0.33
N MET A 95 -13.76 -7.00 -1.12
CA MET A 95 -15.14 -6.83 -0.69
C MET A 95 -16.11 -7.64 -1.54
N GLN A 96 -15.63 -8.66 -2.26
CA GLN A 96 -16.48 -9.46 -3.15
C GLN A 96 -17.64 -10.12 -2.40
N ASP A 97 -17.44 -10.50 -1.13
CA ASP A 97 -18.50 -11.08 -0.30
C ASP A 97 -19.30 -10.04 0.50
N ALA A 98 -18.96 -8.75 0.40
CA ALA A 98 -19.70 -7.67 1.05
C ALA A 98 -20.81 -7.14 0.12
N GLN A 99 -22.06 -7.32 0.53
CA GLN A 99 -23.24 -6.94 -0.24
C GLN A 99 -23.99 -5.78 0.42
N ALA A 100 -24.24 -4.71 -0.33
CA ALA A 100 -24.98 -3.55 0.17
C ALA A 100 -26.44 -3.90 0.53
N VAL A 101 -26.89 -3.53 1.73
CA VAL A 101 -28.28 -3.77 2.19
C VAL A 101 -29.24 -2.70 1.71
N ALA A 102 -28.80 -1.43 1.67
CA ALA A 102 -29.64 -0.30 1.28
C ALA A 102 -28.91 0.65 0.31
N ALA A 103 -27.71 1.09 0.68
CA ALA A 103 -26.86 1.94 -0.13
C ALA A 103 -25.48 1.30 -0.30
N GLN A 104 -24.81 1.63 -1.41
CA GLN A 104 -23.44 1.20 -1.67
C GLN A 104 -22.53 1.67 -0.54
N ALA A 105 -21.74 0.75 0.02
CA ALA A 105 -20.74 1.06 1.04
C ALA A 105 -19.36 1.02 0.38
N CYS A 106 -18.54 2.05 0.60
CA CYS A 106 -17.25 2.19 -0.06
C CYS A 106 -16.14 2.53 0.94
N ILE A 107 -14.94 2.09 0.60
CA ILE A 107 -13.70 2.39 1.31
C ILE A 107 -12.93 3.38 0.44
N ASN A 108 -12.74 4.58 0.98
CA ASN A 108 -11.90 5.61 0.38
C ASN A 108 -10.45 5.51 0.85
N THR A 109 -10.23 5.03 2.07
CA THR A 109 -8.92 5.06 2.70
C THR A 109 -8.71 3.80 3.53
N VAL A 110 -7.51 3.25 3.46
CA VAL A 110 -7.01 2.18 4.32
C VAL A 110 -5.72 2.66 4.96
N SER A 111 -5.60 2.48 6.28
CA SER A 111 -4.38 2.79 7.01
C SER A 111 -3.76 1.49 7.50
N LEU A 112 -2.47 1.32 7.24
CA LEU A 112 -1.69 0.15 7.62
C LEU A 112 -0.52 0.60 8.50
N ASP A 113 -0.36 -0.05 9.65
CA ASP A 113 0.84 0.14 10.47
C ASP A 113 1.98 -0.65 9.85
N VAL A 114 2.96 0.07 9.32
CA VAL A 114 4.09 -0.45 8.56
C VAL A 114 5.39 0.18 9.05
N GLY A 115 6.48 -0.57 8.87
CA GLY A 115 7.82 -0.04 9.12
C GLY A 115 8.25 1.03 8.11
N PRO A 116 9.53 1.46 8.18
CA PRO A 116 10.11 2.31 7.16
C PRO A 116 10.14 1.57 5.82
N LEU A 117 9.66 2.23 4.77
CA LEU A 117 9.76 1.74 3.40
C LEU A 117 11.19 1.94 2.88
N VAL A 118 11.66 1.00 2.07
CA VAL A 118 12.91 1.10 1.29
C VAL A 118 12.52 1.38 -0.15
N ALA A 119 12.86 2.56 -0.66
CA ALA A 119 12.61 2.91 -2.05
C ALA A 119 13.42 2.00 -2.99
N PHE A 120 12.79 1.56 -4.07
CA PHE A 120 13.31 0.52 -4.96
C PHE A 120 12.83 0.74 -6.39
N ASP A 121 13.62 0.33 -7.38
CA ASP A 121 13.25 0.41 -8.81
C ASP A 121 12.41 -0.82 -9.18
N TYR A 122 11.08 -0.71 -9.01
CA TYR A 122 10.19 -1.86 -9.18
C TYR A 122 9.88 -2.18 -10.65
N ASP A 123 9.94 -1.19 -11.53
CA ASP A 123 9.59 -1.33 -12.94
C ASP A 123 10.81 -1.35 -13.88
N GLY A 124 12.02 -1.26 -13.32
CA GLY A 124 13.28 -1.33 -14.05
C GLY A 124 13.59 -0.09 -14.88
N ASN A 125 12.97 1.05 -14.56
CA ASN A 125 13.14 2.29 -15.31
C ASN A 125 14.37 3.10 -14.88
N GLY A 126 15.04 2.70 -13.78
CA GLY A 126 16.22 3.35 -13.20
C GLY A 126 15.90 4.44 -12.17
N ALA A 127 14.63 4.75 -11.93
CA ALA A 127 14.15 5.58 -10.84
C ALA A 127 13.75 4.71 -9.65
N LEU A 128 13.76 5.30 -8.45
CA LEU A 128 13.32 4.61 -7.25
C LEU A 128 11.89 5.04 -6.92
N GLU A 129 11.04 4.07 -6.62
CA GLU A 129 9.71 4.30 -6.08
C GLU A 129 9.60 3.79 -4.63
N ASP A 130 8.75 4.44 -3.84
CA ASP A 130 8.52 4.02 -2.46
C ASP A 130 7.65 2.76 -2.38
N ALA A 131 6.80 2.51 -3.38
CA ALA A 131 5.84 1.43 -3.42
C ALA A 131 5.53 0.98 -4.86
N PHE A 132 4.73 -0.08 -4.99
CA PHE A 132 4.24 -0.58 -6.27
C PHE A 132 2.79 -1.06 -6.18
N VAL A 133 2.16 -1.21 -7.35
CA VAL A 133 0.88 -1.89 -7.51
C VAL A 133 0.94 -2.93 -8.62
N ILE A 134 0.40 -4.12 -8.34
CA ILE A 134 0.34 -5.22 -9.30
C ILE A 134 -0.89 -5.09 -10.19
N THR A 135 -0.72 -4.54 -11.39
CA THR A 135 -1.83 -4.30 -12.34
C THR A 135 -2.00 -5.42 -13.37
N ARG A 136 -1.03 -6.34 -13.48
CA ARG A 136 -1.08 -7.50 -14.39
C ARG A 136 -0.56 -8.77 -13.70
N GLY A 137 -1.24 -9.89 -13.93
CA GLY A 137 -0.90 -11.19 -13.32
C GLY A 137 -1.37 -11.34 -11.87
N GLY A 138 -1.96 -10.30 -11.28
CA GLY A 138 -2.62 -10.32 -9.98
C GLY A 138 -4.16 -10.33 -10.09
N VAL A 139 -4.80 -10.55 -8.95
CA VAL A 139 -6.25 -10.39 -8.77
C VAL A 139 -6.57 -8.96 -8.34
N GLY A 140 -7.78 -8.49 -8.62
CA GLY A 140 -8.22 -7.13 -8.31
C GLY A 140 -8.77 -6.39 -9.53
N SER A 141 -9.44 -5.27 -9.25
CA SER A 141 -10.05 -4.40 -10.26
C SER A 141 -9.89 -2.91 -9.96
N VAL A 142 -9.52 -2.54 -8.73
CA VAL A 142 -9.39 -1.14 -8.30
C VAL A 142 -7.95 -0.85 -7.89
N GLN A 143 -7.36 0.17 -8.51
CA GLN A 143 -6.02 0.67 -8.18
C GLN A 143 -6.12 1.78 -7.10
N PRO A 144 -5.17 1.85 -6.15
CA PRO A 144 -5.01 3.06 -5.33
C PRO A 144 -4.74 4.29 -6.20
N ALA A 145 -5.28 5.43 -5.80
CA ALA A 145 -5.01 6.71 -6.44
C ALA A 145 -3.79 7.41 -5.84
N ALA A 146 -3.53 7.21 -4.55
CA ALA A 146 -2.40 7.82 -3.85
C ALA A 146 -1.97 6.99 -2.65
N LEU A 147 -0.71 7.16 -2.29
CA LEU A 147 -0.09 6.66 -1.08
C LEU A 147 0.54 7.82 -0.33
N ASP A 148 0.27 7.91 0.96
CA ASP A 148 0.91 8.85 1.87
C ASP A 148 1.45 8.07 3.07
N GLN A 149 2.52 8.53 3.70
CA GLN A 149 3.01 7.94 4.94
C GLN A 149 3.16 8.99 6.03
N ASP A 150 2.51 8.74 7.17
CA ASP A 150 2.70 9.49 8.40
C ASP A 150 3.39 8.58 9.41
N GLU A 151 4.64 8.89 9.75
CA GLU A 151 5.51 8.06 10.60
C GLU A 151 5.53 6.58 10.17
N GLN A 152 4.85 5.70 10.92
CA GLN A 152 4.76 4.26 10.71
C GLN A 152 3.40 3.84 10.14
N THR A 153 2.61 4.78 9.61
CA THR A 153 1.30 4.48 9.04
C THR A 153 1.28 4.82 7.57
N LEU A 154 1.12 3.80 6.72
CA LEU A 154 0.87 3.96 5.30
C LEU A 154 -0.62 4.15 5.07
N ILE A 155 -0.98 5.25 4.43
CA ILE A 155 -2.33 5.65 4.11
C ILE A 155 -2.54 5.43 2.61
N ILE A 156 -3.43 4.50 2.28
CA ILE A 156 -3.79 4.13 0.92
C ILE A 156 -5.11 4.79 0.57
N THR A 157 -5.12 5.65 -0.45
CA THR A 157 -6.32 6.33 -0.90
C THR A 157 -6.84 5.73 -2.20
N PHE A 158 -8.14 5.44 -2.27
CA PHE A 158 -8.84 4.93 -3.45
C PHE A 158 -9.72 6.01 -4.09
N ALA A 159 -9.43 6.36 -5.34
CA ALA A 159 -10.23 7.24 -6.18
C ALA A 159 -10.19 6.72 -7.64
N PRO A 160 -11.21 5.97 -8.12
CA PRO A 160 -12.50 5.72 -7.47
C PRO A 160 -12.39 4.86 -6.20
N ALA A 161 -13.34 5.06 -5.28
CA ALA A 161 -13.41 4.29 -4.04
C ALA A 161 -13.62 2.80 -4.32
N LEU A 162 -13.08 1.94 -3.45
CA LEU A 162 -13.36 0.51 -3.50
C LEU A 162 -14.75 0.28 -2.90
N CYS A 163 -15.69 -0.31 -3.63
CA CYS A 163 -17.07 -0.39 -3.17
C CYS A 163 -17.62 -1.83 -3.08
N SER A 164 -18.54 -2.03 -2.14
CA SER A 164 -19.50 -3.13 -2.24
C SER A 164 -20.37 -2.94 -3.49
N ARG A 165 -21.07 -3.98 -3.92
CA ARG A 165 -22.07 -3.86 -4.99
C ARG A 165 -23.46 -4.23 -4.47
N ALA A 166 -24.48 -3.67 -5.10
CA ALA A 166 -25.88 -3.95 -4.81
C ALA A 166 -26.39 -5.15 -5.64
N ASN A 167 -27.58 -5.64 -5.30
CA ASN A 167 -28.34 -6.65 -6.07
C ASN A 167 -27.62 -8.00 -6.22
N ASN A 168 -27.04 -8.52 -5.12
CA ASN A 168 -26.32 -9.80 -5.07
C ASN A 168 -25.15 -9.90 -6.05
N ARG A 169 -24.64 -8.77 -6.53
CA ARG A 169 -23.34 -8.70 -7.21
C ARG A 169 -22.30 -8.53 -6.12
N GLY A 170 -21.26 -9.34 -6.14
CA GLY A 170 -20.17 -9.20 -5.17
C GLY A 170 -19.50 -7.83 -5.28
N GLY A 171 -18.94 -7.32 -4.19
CA GLY A 171 -18.18 -6.06 -4.19
C GLY A 171 -16.88 -6.13 -5.00
N GLU A 172 -16.07 -5.09 -4.88
CA GLU A 172 -14.82 -4.95 -5.62
C GLU A 172 -13.62 -5.47 -4.82
N SER A 173 -12.52 -5.72 -5.53
CA SER A 173 -11.24 -6.10 -4.93
C SER A 173 -10.18 -5.12 -5.42
N SER A 174 -9.30 -4.67 -4.54
CA SER A 174 -8.15 -3.88 -4.95
C SER A 174 -7.15 -4.76 -5.70
N TYR A 175 -6.31 -4.15 -6.54
CA TYR A 175 -5.03 -4.77 -6.87
C TYR A 175 -4.17 -4.95 -5.62
N PHE A 176 -3.14 -5.79 -5.69
CA PHE A 176 -2.14 -5.82 -4.62
C PHE A 176 -1.31 -4.53 -4.66
N ILE A 177 -1.22 -3.86 -3.51
CA ILE A 177 -0.34 -2.73 -3.27
C ILE A 177 0.81 -3.24 -2.42
N GLY A 178 2.05 -2.97 -2.78
CA GLY A 178 3.19 -3.44 -2.00
C GLY A 178 4.32 -2.44 -1.89
N PHE A 179 5.28 -2.79 -1.04
CA PHE A 179 6.48 -2.03 -0.78
C PHE A 179 7.57 -2.97 -0.24
N THR A 180 8.81 -2.47 -0.23
CA THR A 180 9.95 -3.19 0.34
C THR A 180 10.36 -2.64 1.70
N SER A 181 10.93 -3.52 2.53
CA SER A 181 11.44 -3.22 3.86
C SER A 181 12.75 -3.97 4.11
N ALA A 182 13.61 -3.40 4.93
CA ALA A 182 14.82 -4.07 5.45
C ALA A 182 14.53 -4.95 6.68
N PHE A 183 13.28 -5.00 7.13
CA PHE A 183 12.83 -5.68 8.36
C PHE A 183 11.72 -6.68 8.05
N ALA A 184 11.76 -7.80 8.78
CA ALA A 184 10.79 -8.90 8.76
C ALA A 184 9.55 -8.63 9.64
#